data_AF-A0A914RD26-F1
#
_entry.id   AF-A0A914RD26-F1
#
_cell.length_a   1.000
_cell.length_b   1.000
_cell.length_c   1.000
_cell.angle_alpha   90.00
_cell.angle_beta   90.00
_cell.angle_gamma   90.00
#
_symmetry.space_group_name_H-M   'P 1'
#
loop_
_entity.id
_entity.type
_entity.pdbx_description
1 polymer ?
#
loop_
_entity_poly.entity_id
_entity_poly.type
_entity_poly.pdbx_seq_one_letter_code
_entity_poly.pdbx_strand_id
1 'polypeptide(L)'
;MLHADYRHRYSVLAAEEAYSSTDAKKCAEAILAKLVKNGTLTEENFRMGATKVFFKAGILAHLEDVRDEVLKAIMTKLQAYIRWYLGLIDRKRRFEQLSGMLILHRNIRQWCSLRQWEWFKLFAKVRPMLREGKIAEEMEKLINRLKELEEALNKERKLKEELQKNSSKMEAEKKDLVGQLEDISNRLNESEER
;
A
#
# COMPACT_ATOMS: atom_id res chain seq x y z
N MET A 1 -0.25 -26.34 24.51
CA MET A 1 0.13 -25.26 23.58
C MET A 1 0.64 -24.05 24.35
N LEU A 2 1.65 -23.31 23.88
CA LEU A 2 2.12 -22.08 24.55
C LEU A 2 1.05 -20.99 24.51
N HIS A 3 0.94 -20.17 25.55
CA HIS A 3 -0.09 -19.12 25.64
C HIS A 3 -0.06 -18.13 24.46
N ALA A 4 1.14 -17.70 24.04
CA ALA A 4 1.31 -16.80 22.91
C ALA A 4 0.86 -17.42 21.58
N ASP A 5 1.22 -18.69 21.34
CA ASP A 5 0.80 -19.43 20.14
C ASP A 5 -0.72 -19.66 20.14
N TYR A 6 -1.29 -20.07 21.28
CA TYR A 6 -2.74 -20.24 21.43
C TYR A 6 -3.51 -18.96 21.14
N ARG A 7 -3.08 -17.83 21.74
CA ARG A 7 -3.65 -16.50 21.48
C ARG A 7 -3.62 -16.16 20.00
N HIS A 8 -2.47 -16.34 19.34
CA HIS A 8 -2.31 -15.98 17.94
C HIS A 8 -3.23 -16.83 17.04
N ARG A 9 -3.24 -18.16 17.19
CA ARG A 9 -4.00 -19.06 16.32
C ARG A 9 -5.51 -18.90 16.46
N TYR A 10 -6.01 -18.82 17.69
CA TYR A 10 -7.46 -18.77 17.95
C TYR A 10 -8.01 -17.36 18.10
N SER A 11 -7.20 -16.32 17.84
CA SER A 11 -7.66 -14.93 17.77
C SER A 11 -8.84 -14.74 16.82
N VAL A 12 -8.90 -15.50 15.74
CA VAL A 12 -10.01 -15.43 14.77
C VAL A 12 -11.36 -15.88 15.36
N LEU A 13 -11.35 -16.74 16.38
CA LEU A 13 -12.56 -17.22 17.05
C LEU A 13 -13.06 -16.24 18.12
N ALA A 14 -12.16 -15.42 18.68
CA ALA A 14 -12.43 -14.53 19.80
C ALA A 14 -11.51 -13.30 19.73
N ALA A 15 -11.75 -12.44 18.74
CA ALA A 15 -10.85 -11.33 18.41
C ALA A 15 -10.72 -10.31 19.55
N GLU A 16 -11.84 -9.88 20.13
CA GLU A 16 -11.84 -8.89 21.22
C GLU A 16 -11.08 -9.40 22.45
N GLU A 17 -11.27 -10.68 22.78
CA GLU A 17 -10.64 -11.32 23.93
C GLU A 17 -9.15 -11.54 23.69
N ALA A 18 -8.76 -11.85 22.45
CA ALA A 18 -7.37 -11.99 22.05
C ALA A 18 -6.57 -10.69 22.14
N TYR A 19 -7.22 -9.52 22.06
CA TYR A 19 -6.58 -8.20 22.19
C TYR A 19 -6.91 -7.48 23.50
N SER A 20 -7.59 -8.14 24.43
CA SER A 20 -8.01 -7.57 25.72
C SER A 20 -6.85 -7.17 26.64
N SER A 21 -5.67 -7.79 26.50
CA SER A 21 -4.52 -7.54 27.36
C SER A 21 -3.18 -7.72 26.62
N THR A 22 -2.11 -7.18 27.21
CA THR A 22 -0.73 -7.45 26.78
C THR A 22 -0.26 -8.83 27.24
N ASP A 23 -0.76 -9.31 28.38
CA ASP A 23 -0.39 -10.62 28.94
C ASP A 23 -1.06 -11.77 28.15
N ALA A 24 -0.23 -12.64 27.57
CA ALA A 24 -0.68 -13.76 26.77
C ALA A 24 -1.50 -14.79 27.58
N LYS A 25 -1.21 -14.97 28.87
CA LYS A 25 -1.95 -15.91 29.72
C LYS A 25 -3.39 -15.43 29.93
N LYS A 26 -3.57 -14.16 30.30
CA LYS A 26 -4.89 -13.55 30.48
C LYS A 26 -5.71 -13.56 29.19
N CYS A 27 -5.07 -13.30 28.04
CA CYS A 27 -5.74 -13.40 26.74
C CYS A 27 -6.19 -14.83 26.44
N ALA A 28 -5.35 -15.82 26.72
CA ALA A 28 -5.71 -17.23 26.52
C ALA A 28 -6.90 -17.64 27.41
N GLU A 29 -6.94 -17.19 28.67
CA GLU A 29 -8.07 -17.42 29.59
C GLU A 29 -9.36 -16.76 29.08
N ALA A 30 -9.28 -15.52 28.59
CA ALA A 30 -10.43 -14.81 28.03
C ALA A 30 -10.99 -15.50 26.77
N ILE A 31 -10.11 -15.95 25.86
CA ILE A 31 -10.50 -16.72 24.67
C ILE A 31 -11.20 -18.02 25.09
N LEU A 32 -10.61 -18.77 26.04
CA LEU A 32 -11.19 -20.01 26.53
C LEU A 32 -12.56 -19.78 27.18
N ALA A 33 -12.71 -18.75 28.01
CA ALA A 33 -13.97 -18.40 28.64
C ALA A 33 -15.06 -18.09 27.60
N LYS A 34 -14.72 -17.39 26.51
CA LYS A 34 -15.66 -17.15 25.41
C LYS A 34 -16.02 -18.42 24.65
N LEU A 35 -15.05 -19.29 24.37
CA LEU A 35 -15.31 -20.56 23.71
C LEU A 35 -16.19 -21.49 24.56
N VAL A 36 -16.07 -21.42 25.89
CA VAL A 36 -16.99 -22.11 26.80
C VAL A 36 -18.38 -21.50 26.77
N LYS A 37 -18.47 -20.16 26.83
CA LYS A 37 -19.76 -19.43 26.74
C LYS A 37 -20.51 -19.72 25.43
N ASN A 38 -19.77 -19.87 24.34
CA ASN A 38 -20.33 -20.18 23.02
C ASN A 38 -20.65 -21.68 22.83
N GLY A 39 -20.38 -22.52 23.83
CA GLY A 39 -20.65 -23.96 23.78
C GLY A 39 -19.67 -24.76 22.92
N THR A 40 -18.60 -24.14 22.42
CA THR A 40 -17.56 -24.80 21.61
C THR A 40 -16.65 -25.69 22.47
N LEU A 41 -16.46 -25.31 23.73
CA LEU A 41 -15.67 -26.08 24.71
C LEU A 41 -16.46 -26.22 26.02
N THR A 42 -16.09 -27.20 26.84
CA THR A 42 -16.49 -27.29 28.25
C THR A 42 -15.27 -27.11 29.14
N GLU A 43 -15.47 -26.72 30.41
CA GLU A 43 -14.36 -26.52 31.35
C GLU A 43 -13.54 -27.80 31.60
N GLU A 44 -14.11 -28.98 31.37
CA GLU A 44 -13.39 -30.23 31.50
C GLU A 44 -12.41 -30.51 30.35
N ASN A 45 -12.55 -29.81 29.23
CA ASN A 45 -11.77 -30.07 28.01
C ASN A 45 -10.35 -29.51 28.07
N PHE A 46 -10.08 -28.59 29.00
CA PHE A 46 -8.79 -27.93 29.10
C PHE A 46 -8.35 -27.67 30.55
N ARG A 47 -7.06 -27.41 30.73
CA ARG A 47 -6.47 -26.90 31.99
C ARG A 47 -5.43 -25.84 31.68
N MET A 48 -5.42 -24.77 32.47
CA MET A 48 -4.45 -23.68 32.35
C MET A 48 -3.20 -23.99 33.19
N GLY A 49 -2.04 -24.07 32.54
CA GLY A 49 -0.74 -24.13 33.20
C GLY A 49 -0.04 -22.77 33.26
N ALA A 50 1.15 -22.74 33.87
CA ALA A 50 1.95 -21.51 33.99
C ALA A 50 2.32 -20.92 32.61
N THR A 51 2.83 -21.75 31.71
CA THR A 51 3.35 -21.32 30.39
C THR A 51 2.51 -21.82 29.22
N LYS A 52 1.66 -22.83 29.45
CA LYS A 52 0.94 -23.56 28.40
C LYS A 52 -0.51 -23.84 28.79
N VAL A 53 -1.38 -23.90 27.79
CA VAL A 53 -2.73 -24.49 27.88
C VAL A 53 -2.65 -25.98 27.57
N PHE A 54 -3.27 -26.81 28.40
CA PHE A 54 -3.38 -28.25 28.21
C PHE A 54 -4.79 -28.59 27.76
N PHE A 55 -4.91 -29.49 26.77
CA PHE A 55 -6.18 -29.95 26.22
C PHE A 55 -6.29 -31.47 26.40
N LYS A 56 -7.51 -31.95 26.62
CA LYS A 56 -7.82 -33.38 26.48
C LYS A 56 -7.61 -33.81 25.02
N ALA A 57 -7.41 -35.12 24.83
CA ALA A 57 -7.27 -35.69 23.49
C ALA A 57 -8.48 -35.34 22.60
N GLY A 58 -8.24 -35.05 21.32
CA GLY A 58 -9.28 -34.70 20.34
C GLY A 58 -9.77 -33.25 20.36
N ILE A 59 -9.66 -32.54 21.50
CA ILE A 59 -10.16 -31.17 21.62
C ILE A 59 -9.40 -30.18 20.72
N LEU A 60 -8.09 -30.35 20.59
CA LEU A 60 -7.29 -29.46 19.74
C LEU A 60 -7.66 -29.63 18.25
N ALA A 61 -7.93 -30.86 17.81
CA ALA A 61 -8.37 -31.12 16.44
C ALA A 61 -9.73 -30.45 16.17
N HIS A 62 -10.68 -30.61 17.10
CA HIS A 62 -11.98 -29.94 17.00
C HIS A 62 -11.84 -28.40 16.94
N LEU A 63 -10.94 -27.81 17.73
CA LEU A 63 -10.68 -26.37 17.67
C LEU A 63 -10.07 -25.91 16.35
N GLU A 64 -9.21 -26.71 15.72
CA GLU A 64 -8.69 -26.40 14.38
C GLU A 64 -9.81 -26.50 13.32
N ASP A 65 -10.71 -27.48 13.41
CA ASP A 65 -11.84 -27.59 12.48
C ASP A 65 -12.75 -26.34 12.55
N VAL A 66 -13.11 -25.90 13.76
CA VAL A 66 -13.92 -24.69 13.98
C VAL A 66 -13.20 -23.44 13.47
N ARG A 67 -11.88 -23.37 13.67
CA ARG A 67 -11.06 -22.27 13.16
C ARG A 67 -11.05 -22.24 11.64
N ASP A 68 -10.91 -23.40 10.99
CA ASP A 68 -10.85 -23.51 9.53
C ASP A 68 -12.19 -23.13 8.87
N GLU A 69 -13.33 -23.46 9.49
CA GLU A 69 -14.64 -23.02 9.00
C GLU A 69 -14.77 -21.49 8.98
N VAL A 70 -14.33 -20.82 10.05
CA VAL A 70 -14.35 -19.35 10.13
C VAL A 70 -13.40 -18.74 9.10
N LEU A 71 -12.17 -19.28 8.99
CA LEU A 71 -11.20 -18.81 8.00
C LEU A 71 -11.72 -18.99 6.57
N LYS A 72 -12.37 -20.11 6.26
CA LYS A 72 -12.99 -20.35 4.95
C LYS A 72 -14.06 -19.32 4.62
N ALA A 73 -14.90 -18.95 5.60
CA ALA A 73 -15.91 -17.91 5.41
C ALA A 73 -15.26 -16.53 5.15
N ILE A 74 -14.22 -16.17 5.91
CA ILE A 74 -13.48 -14.92 5.72
C ILE A 74 -12.83 -14.88 4.33
N MET A 75 -12.13 -15.95 3.93
CA MET A 75 -11.50 -16.05 2.62
C MET A 75 -12.51 -15.92 1.48
N THR A 76 -13.68 -16.55 1.62
CA THR A 76 -14.75 -16.45 0.62
C THR A 76 -15.25 -15.00 0.49
N LYS A 77 -15.47 -14.30 1.61
CA LYS A 77 -15.85 -12.88 1.60
C LYS A 77 -14.78 -12.01 0.93
N LEU A 78 -13.51 -12.20 1.29
CA LEU A 78 -12.39 -11.47 0.68
C LEU A 78 -12.36 -11.66 -0.83
N GLN A 79 -12.47 -12.91 -1.30
CA GLN A 79 -12.49 -13.19 -2.72
C GLN A 79 -13.71 -12.57 -3.43
N ALA A 80 -14.89 -12.55 -2.79
CA ALA A 80 -16.08 -11.89 -3.33
C ALA A 80 -15.87 -10.38 -3.48
N TYR A 81 -15.27 -9.72 -2.48
CA TYR A 81 -14.92 -8.29 -2.56
C TYR A 81 -13.94 -8.00 -3.69
N ILE A 82 -12.90 -8.82 -3.85
CA ILE A 82 -11.91 -8.66 -4.93
C ILE A 82 -12.60 -8.78 -6.30
N ARG A 83 -13.42 -9.80 -6.51
CA ARG A 83 -14.14 -10.01 -7.77
C ARG A 83 -15.13 -8.88 -8.06
N TRP A 84 -15.86 -8.42 -7.05
CA TRP A 84 -16.75 -7.27 -7.17
C TRP A 84 -15.99 -6.01 -7.60
N TYR A 85 -14.87 -5.71 -6.95
CA TYR A 85 -14.07 -4.52 -7.24
C TYR A 85 -13.49 -4.56 -8.67
N LEU A 86 -12.97 -5.72 -9.09
CA LEU A 86 -12.52 -5.92 -10.48
C LEU A 86 -13.68 -5.73 -11.48
N GLY A 87 -14.87 -6.21 -11.14
CA GLY A 87 -16.08 -6.01 -11.94
C GLY A 87 -16.45 -4.53 -12.10
N LEU A 88 -16.29 -3.71 -11.05
CA LEU A 88 -16.53 -2.27 -11.12
C LEU A 88 -15.53 -1.56 -12.05
N ILE A 89 -14.25 -1.94 -12.00
CA ILE A 89 -13.21 -1.41 -12.87
C ILE A 89 -13.53 -1.75 -14.34
N ASP A 90 -13.85 -3.02 -14.62
CA ASP A 90 -14.19 -3.44 -15.98
C ASP A 90 -15.45 -2.74 -16.50
N ARG A 91 -16.47 -2.59 -15.64
CA ARG A 91 -17.70 -1.85 -15.98
C ARG A 91 -17.40 -0.41 -16.37
N LYS A 92 -16.56 0.29 -15.59
CA LYS A 92 -16.16 1.68 -15.89
C LYS A 92 -15.48 1.76 -17.25
N ARG A 93 -14.50 0.88 -17.50
CA ARG A 93 -13.79 0.80 -18.77
C ARG A 93 -14.74 0.58 -19.96
N ARG A 94 -15.69 -0.36 -19.84
CA ARG A 94 -16.68 -0.64 -20.91
C ARG A 94 -17.60 0.55 -21.16
N PHE A 95 -18.01 1.27 -20.11
CA PHE A 95 -18.87 2.44 -20.25
C PHE A 95 -18.15 3.59 -20.96
N GLU A 96 -16.88 3.84 -20.62
CA GLU A 96 -16.03 4.82 -21.30
C GLU A 96 -15.82 4.45 -22.78
N GLN A 97 -15.57 3.18 -23.08
CA GLN A 97 -15.46 2.67 -24.45
C GLN A 97 -16.76 2.87 -25.24
N LEU A 98 -17.91 2.56 -24.63
CA LEU A 98 -19.21 2.76 -25.27
C LEU A 98 -19.46 4.24 -25.60
N SER A 99 -19.21 5.12 -24.63
CA SER A 99 -19.34 6.57 -24.81
C SER A 99 -18.43 7.08 -25.92
N GLY A 100 -17.14 6.68 -25.89
CA GLY A 100 -16.17 7.04 -26.92
C GLY A 100 -16.58 6.54 -28.31
N MET A 101 -17.07 5.31 -28.41
CA MET A 101 -17.56 4.73 -29.68
C MET A 101 -18.74 5.53 -30.24
N LEU A 102 -19.72 5.91 -29.40
CA LEU A 102 -20.87 6.70 -29.83
C LEU A 102 -20.46 8.09 -30.34
N ILE A 103 -19.53 8.74 -29.63
CA ILE A 103 -18.97 10.03 -30.03
C ILE A 103 -18.22 9.89 -31.36
N LEU A 104 -17.40 8.85 -31.51
CA LEU A 104 -16.66 8.60 -32.74
C LEU A 104 -17.61 8.38 -33.93
N HIS A 105 -18.61 7.51 -33.78
CA HIS A 105 -19.61 7.26 -34.83
C HIS A 105 -20.35 8.53 -35.23
N ARG A 106 -20.77 9.35 -34.26
CA ARG A 106 -21.44 10.63 -34.53
C ARG A 106 -20.51 11.59 -35.29
N ASN A 107 -19.27 11.76 -34.83
CA ASN A 107 -18.31 12.67 -35.45
C ASN A 107 -17.93 12.23 -36.86
N ILE A 108 -17.74 10.92 -37.11
CA ILE A 108 -17.44 10.41 -38.46
C ILE A 108 -18.59 10.75 -39.41
N ARG A 109 -19.85 10.52 -39.02
CA ARG A 109 -21.01 10.88 -39.85
C ARG A 109 -21.07 12.38 -40.11
N GLN A 110 -20.86 13.20 -39.08
CA GLN A 110 -20.82 14.66 -39.24
C GLN A 110 -19.68 15.10 -40.15
N TRP A 111 -18.49 14.48 -40.05
CA TRP A 111 -17.34 14.76 -40.90
C TRP A 111 -17.61 14.42 -42.37
N CYS A 112 -18.25 13.29 -42.65
CA CYS A 112 -18.64 12.91 -44.01
C CYS A 112 -19.50 14.01 -44.68
N SER A 113 -20.44 14.60 -43.93
CA SER A 113 -21.24 15.72 -44.40
C SER A 113 -20.44 17.03 -44.49
N LEU A 114 -19.66 17.35 -43.46
CA LEU A 114 -18.91 18.61 -43.35
C LEU A 114 -17.83 18.74 -44.42
N ARG A 115 -17.13 17.66 -44.75
CA ARG A 115 -16.06 17.65 -45.77
C ARG A 115 -16.59 18.02 -47.16
N GLN A 116 -17.85 17.69 -47.45
CA GLN A 116 -18.47 18.05 -48.73
C GLN A 116 -19.00 19.49 -48.74
N TRP A 117 -19.14 20.14 -47.58
CA TRP A 117 -19.72 21.48 -47.48
C TRP A 117 -18.74 22.58 -47.97
N GLU A 118 -19.18 23.40 -48.92
CA GLU A 118 -18.33 24.39 -49.60
C GLU A 118 -17.77 25.47 -48.67
N TRP A 119 -18.56 25.96 -47.70
CA TRP A 119 -18.08 26.93 -46.71
C TRP A 119 -16.95 26.37 -45.84
N PHE A 120 -17.02 25.09 -45.49
CA PHE A 120 -15.95 24.43 -44.73
C PHE A 120 -14.67 24.27 -45.57
N LYS A 121 -14.79 23.95 -46.86
CA LYS A 121 -13.63 23.91 -47.78
C LYS A 121 -12.94 25.27 -47.92
N LEU A 122 -13.71 26.36 -47.98
CA LEU A 122 -13.17 27.71 -47.99
C LEU A 122 -12.43 28.01 -46.68
N PHE A 123 -13.08 27.76 -45.54
CA PHE A 123 -12.46 27.94 -44.23
C PHE A 123 -11.14 27.17 -44.08
N ALA A 124 -11.10 25.91 -44.52
CA ALA A 124 -9.90 25.07 -44.46
C ALA A 124 -8.72 25.65 -45.28
N LYS A 125 -9.00 26.31 -46.40
CA LYS A 125 -7.98 26.98 -47.23
C LYS A 125 -7.50 28.30 -46.64
N VAL A 126 -8.40 29.08 -46.03
CA VAL A 126 -8.09 30.41 -45.49
C VAL A 126 -7.41 30.33 -44.12
N ARG A 127 -7.82 29.39 -43.26
CA ARG A 127 -7.28 29.23 -41.89
C ARG A 127 -5.75 29.17 -41.78
N PRO A 128 -5.00 28.41 -42.60
CA PRO A 128 -3.53 28.37 -42.50
C PRO A 128 -2.84 29.68 -42.91
N MET A 129 -3.52 30.57 -43.63
CA MET A 129 -2.97 31.89 -44.01
C MET A 129 -3.06 32.90 -42.84
N LEU A 130 -3.91 32.63 -41.85
CA LEU A 130 -4.07 33.42 -40.63
C LEU A 130 -3.03 32.98 -39.59
N ARG A 131 -1.80 33.48 -39.70
CA ARG A 131 -0.66 33.10 -38.82
C ARG A 131 -0.70 33.72 -37.42
N GLU A 132 -1.38 34.85 -37.24
CA GLU A 132 -1.29 35.65 -36.01
C GLU A 132 -1.86 34.95 -34.76
N GLY A 133 -2.89 34.10 -34.91
CA GLY A 133 -3.49 33.38 -33.77
C GLY A 133 -2.64 32.25 -33.19
N LYS A 134 -1.69 31.68 -33.95
CA LYS A 134 -0.85 30.55 -33.50
C LYS A 134 0.33 30.98 -32.63
N ILE A 135 0.84 32.19 -32.85
CA ILE A 135 2.01 32.73 -32.13
C ILE A 135 1.67 32.94 -30.64
N ALA A 136 0.46 33.41 -30.32
CA ALA A 136 0.02 33.59 -28.95
C ALA A 136 -0.09 32.25 -28.19
N GLU A 137 -0.68 31.22 -28.81
CA GLU A 137 -0.75 29.88 -28.21
C GLU A 137 0.63 29.22 -28.05
N GLU A 138 1.53 29.42 -29.00
CA GLU A 138 2.91 28.93 -28.91
C GLU A 138 3.69 29.66 -27.80
N MET A 139 3.50 30.98 -27.68
CA MET A 139 4.10 31.78 -26.62
C MET A 139 3.58 31.37 -25.24
N GLU A 140 2.28 31.10 -25.09
CA GLU A 140 1.70 30.60 -23.84
C GLU A 140 2.26 29.22 -23.46
N LYS A 141 2.41 28.31 -24.44
CA LYS A 141 3.06 27.01 -24.23
C LYS A 141 4.51 27.14 -23.81
N LEU A 142 5.26 28.08 -24.40
CA LEU A 142 6.65 28.34 -24.01
C LEU A 142 6.74 28.93 -22.60
N ILE A 143 5.85 29.84 -22.23
CA ILE A 143 5.79 30.43 -20.89
C ILE A 143 5.49 29.36 -19.83
N ASN A 144 4.53 28.46 -20.09
CA ASN A 144 4.20 27.38 -19.16
C ASN A 144 5.36 26.40 -18.99
N ARG A 145 6.04 26.03 -20.10
CA ARG A 145 7.25 25.19 -20.03
C ARG A 145 8.38 25.85 -19.26
N LEU A 146 8.58 27.16 -19.43
CA LEU A 146 9.60 27.89 -18.67
C LEU A 146 9.29 27.86 -17.18
N LYS A 147 8.04 28.07 -16.76
CA LYS A 147 7.63 27.98 -15.35
C LYS A 147 7.89 26.58 -14.78
N GLU A 148 7.49 25.53 -15.49
CA GLU A 148 7.72 24.14 -15.07
C GLU A 148 9.22 23.84 -14.91
N LEU A 149 10.05 24.29 -15.85
CA LEU A 149 11.50 24.12 -15.80
C LEU A 149 12.14 24.91 -14.64
N GLU A 150 11.69 26.14 -14.39
CA GLU A 150 12.17 26.96 -13.27
C GLU A 150 11.81 26.32 -11.93
N GLU A 151 10.60 25.79 -11.77
CA GLU A 151 10.19 25.08 -10.56
C GLU A 151 10.99 23.79 -10.34
N ALA A 152 11.21 22.99 -11.39
CA ALA A 152 12.02 21.79 -11.33
C ALA A 152 13.47 22.11 -10.95
N LEU A 153 14.06 23.13 -11.59
CA LEU A 153 15.41 23.57 -11.33
C LEU A 153 15.59 24.08 -9.89
N ASN A 154 14.60 24.79 -9.34
CA ASN A 154 14.65 25.25 -7.95
C ASN A 154 14.56 24.09 -6.94
N LYS A 155 13.75 23.06 -7.23
CA LYS A 155 13.68 21.84 -6.41
C LYS A 155 15.00 21.06 -6.42
N GLU A 156 15.57 20.84 -7.61
CA GLU A 156 16.87 20.18 -7.78
C GLU A 156 18.00 20.93 -7.06
N ARG A 157 18.01 22.28 -7.13
CA ARG A 157 19.00 23.09 -6.41
C ARG A 157 18.91 22.92 -4.90
N LYS A 158 17.70 22.98 -4.32
CA LYS A 158 17.50 22.77 -2.88
C LYS A 158 17.92 21.37 -2.45
N LEU A 159 17.54 20.36 -3.23
CA LEU A 159 17.88 18.96 -2.94
C LEU A 159 19.39 18.73 -3.01
N LYS A 160 20.07 19.34 -3.98
CA LYS A 160 21.54 19.31 -4.08
C LYS A 160 22.22 19.96 -2.85
N GLU A 161 21.73 21.12 -2.41
CA GLU A 161 22.26 21.80 -1.22
C GLU A 161 22.08 20.96 0.06
N GLU A 162 20.92 20.33 0.23
CA GLU A 162 20.65 19.42 1.36
C GLU A 162 21.55 18.18 1.33
N LEU A 163 21.68 17.53 0.17
CA LEU A 163 22.56 16.38 0.00
C LEU A 163 24.02 16.74 0.25
N GLN A 164 24.48 17.90 -0.21
CA GLN A 164 25.85 18.36 0.04
C GLN A 164 26.11 18.61 1.53
N LYS A 165 25.16 19.20 2.25
CA LYS A 165 25.24 19.38 3.71
C LYS A 165 25.23 18.04 4.46
N ASN A 166 24.45 17.07 4.01
CA ASN A 166 24.42 15.75 4.64
C ASN A 166 25.70 14.97 4.36
N SER A 167 26.22 15.04 3.13
CA SER A 167 27.49 14.40 2.76
C SER A 167 28.64 14.92 3.61
N SER A 168 28.76 16.24 3.80
CA SER A 168 29.82 16.82 4.63
C SER A 168 29.70 16.43 6.11
N LYS A 169 28.48 16.34 6.65
CA LYS A 169 28.25 15.83 8.01
C LYS A 169 28.66 14.37 8.16
N MET A 170 28.22 13.51 7.24
CA MET A 170 28.56 12.08 7.24
C MET A 170 30.08 11.86 7.10
N GLU A 171 30.76 12.67 6.29
CA GLU A 171 32.22 12.63 6.18
C GLU A 171 32.91 13.04 7.48
N ALA A 172 32.38 14.04 8.20
CA ALA A 172 32.90 14.44 9.51
C ALA A 172 32.69 13.33 10.56
N GLU A 173 31.48 12.80 10.69
CA GLU A 173 31.17 11.70 11.62
C GLU A 173 32.01 10.45 11.32
N LYS A 174 32.21 10.13 10.04
CA LYS A 174 33.09 9.03 9.63
C LYS A 174 34.53 9.26 10.09
N LYS A 175 35.07 10.48 9.91
CA LYS A 175 36.43 10.82 10.36
C LYS A 175 36.56 10.70 11.89
N ASP A 176 35.58 11.20 12.63
CA ASP A 176 35.56 11.11 14.10
C ASP A 176 35.51 9.66 14.59
N LEU A 177 34.64 8.82 13.99
CA LEU A 177 34.53 7.40 14.35
C LEU A 177 35.80 6.61 13.98
N VAL A 178 36.42 6.89 12.83
CA VAL A 178 37.69 6.26 12.45
C VAL A 178 38.80 6.66 13.43
N GLY A 179 38.87 7.93 13.83
CA GLY A 179 39.81 8.37 14.87
C GLY A 179 39.58 7.67 16.21
N GLN A 180 38.33 7.53 16.65
CA GLN A 180 38.00 6.77 17.87
C GLN A 180 38.39 5.29 17.77
N LEU A 181 38.22 4.67 16.60
CA LEU A 181 38.64 3.28 16.37
C LEU A 181 40.15 3.12 16.40
N GLU A 182 40.91 4.04 15.78
CA GLU A 182 42.37 4.06 15.84
C GLU A 182 42.86 4.22 17.29
N ASP A 183 42.26 5.14 18.06
CA ASP A 183 42.58 5.32 19.48
C ASP A 183 42.30 4.06 20.32
N ILE A 184 41.17 3.38 20.09
CA ILE A 184 40.83 2.13 20.79
C ILE A 184 41.79 1.02 20.37
N SER A 185 42.11 0.90 19.07
CA SER A 185 43.06 -0.10 18.57
C SER A 185 44.45 0.09 19.18
N ASN A 186 44.92 1.34 19.29
CA ASN A 186 46.20 1.65 19.91
C ASN A 186 46.19 1.28 21.41
N ARG A 187 45.12 1.63 22.14
CA ARG A 187 44.97 1.22 23.55
C ARG A 187 44.91 -0.29 23.75
N LEU A 188 44.30 -1.02 22.83
CA LEU A 188 44.22 -2.48 22.88
C LEU A 188 45.61 -3.09 22.68
N ASN A 189 46.35 -2.65 21.66
CA ASN A 189 47.72 -3.09 21.41
C ASN A 189 48.64 -2.78 22.60
N GLU A 190 48.54 -1.59 23.19
CA GLU A 190 49.29 -1.23 24.41
C GLU A 190 48.93 -2.10 25.63
N SER A 191 47.72 -2.67 25.66
CA SER A 191 47.28 -3.60 26.71
C SER A 191 47.70 -5.04 26.44
N GLU A 192 47.92 -5.43 25.19
CA GLU A 192 48.39 -6.77 24.81
C GLU A 192 49.92 -6.90 24.93
N GLU A 193 50.66 -5.79 24.88
CA GLU A 193 52.12 -5.73 25.04
C GLU A 193 52.59 -5.68 26.52
N ARG A 194 51.68 -5.62 27.50
CA ARG A 194 51.98 -5.64 28.95
C ARG A 194 51.69 -6.99 29.59
#